data_AF-A0AAV0D2H4-F1
#
_entry.id   AF-A0AAV0D2H4-F1
#
_cell.length_a   1.000
_cell.length_b   1.000
_cell.length_c   1.000
_cell.angle_alpha   90.00
_cell.angle_beta   90.00
_cell.angle_gamma   90.00
#
_symmetry.space_group_name_H-M   'P 1'
#
loop_
_entity.id
_entity.type
_entity.pdbx_description
1 polymer ?
#
loop_
_entity_poly.entity_id
_entity_poly.type
_entity_poly.pdbx_seq_one_letter_code
_entity_poly.pdbx_strand_id
1 'polypeptide(L)'
;MSKLTIFLTLAWALSLLYGEMFSFWVPFLWTCSWPRPSSSMEKVDSPGDYVRIAVLTDPQLVDKTSIHLAPKSFALEMAQFYTDLFMRRAFLSSILPLKPDAIIFLGDYFNGGPFLTDEEWQESWSRFNHIFNLDMLQRSTNIKLYYLPGNHDVGYAAFHPQMPEVIRRYEKVFGMRNYHFTLGKVNFIAVDAQTLDGQPQGKETAATLDFVKDVSTNVSSSPTVLLTHIPLYRPDGTSCGPYRSSPIINQRINRADHDKEILYQNYITEDQTNFLLELIKPALILSGHDHDQCTVMHSTKHGDVKEHTLGTVSWQQGNLFPSFMLLSVSNLTLPDGSPPENAVSTTLCFLPVQTYIYIWYLVLLIMTVLSILFWPTNGFRFLHHLGEYMKNVVSFSMSGGGTKEKNDDEIYEYEEVWDAEGSMHLIRKASKAPPTHSSQSSVERGNAVMRSAARKQNVPEVDISMPPDVGGAKVASRANKTKLAIRRLLRVFRVLFIIAAFNVPLYMMLLFKDWIDK
;
A
#
# COMPACT_ATOMS: atom_id res chain seq x y z
N MET A 1 -19.62 -21.70 9.73
CA MET A 1 -20.27 -20.51 9.16
C MET A 1 -20.22 -19.33 10.13
N SER A 2 -21.19 -19.05 11.02
CA SER A 2 -21.17 -17.83 11.87
C SER A 2 -19.79 -17.44 12.44
N LYS A 3 -19.10 -18.34 13.17
CA LYS A 3 -17.72 -18.09 13.67
C LYS A 3 -16.69 -17.75 12.57
N LEU A 4 -16.75 -18.41 11.41
CA LEU A 4 -15.92 -18.07 10.24
C LEU A 4 -16.29 -16.69 9.68
N THR A 5 -17.59 -16.40 9.53
CA THR A 5 -18.05 -15.11 9.01
C THR A 5 -17.58 -13.96 9.89
N ILE A 6 -17.71 -14.10 11.21
CA ILE A 6 -17.20 -13.12 12.19
C ILE A 6 -15.67 -12.98 12.07
N PHE A 7 -14.93 -14.10 12.03
CA PHE A 7 -13.47 -14.09 11.87
C PHE A 7 -13.03 -13.38 10.58
N LEU A 8 -13.64 -13.70 9.43
CA LEU A 8 -13.34 -13.05 8.15
C LEU A 8 -13.72 -11.57 8.14
N THR A 9 -14.89 -11.20 8.71
CA THR A 9 -15.30 -9.80 8.86
C THR A 9 -14.28 -9.01 9.69
N LEU A 10 -13.77 -9.57 10.79
CA LEU A 10 -12.75 -8.94 11.63
C LEU A 10 -11.36 -8.91 10.97
N ALA A 11 -10.96 -9.97 10.26
CA ALA A 11 -9.69 -10.00 9.53
C ALA A 11 -9.63 -8.94 8.41
N TRP A 12 -10.75 -8.73 7.71
CA TRP A 12 -10.93 -7.60 6.80
C TRP A 12 -10.86 -6.26 7.53
N ALA A 13 -11.61 -6.09 8.62
CA ALA A 13 -11.65 -4.81 9.35
C ALA A 13 -10.27 -4.40 9.87
N LEU A 14 -9.52 -5.34 10.43
CA LEU A 14 -8.14 -5.13 10.88
C LEU A 14 -7.18 -4.85 9.72
N SER A 15 -7.34 -5.54 8.59
CA SER A 15 -6.51 -5.28 7.39
C SER A 15 -6.76 -3.90 6.79
N LEU A 16 -8.01 -3.45 6.74
CA LEU A 16 -8.39 -2.12 6.26
C LEU A 16 -7.93 -1.02 7.23
N LEU A 17 -8.10 -1.20 8.54
CA LEU A 17 -7.57 -0.29 9.55
C LEU A 17 -6.03 -0.22 9.51
N TYR A 18 -5.35 -1.32 9.22
CA TYR A 18 -3.90 -1.32 9.04
C TYR A 18 -3.49 -0.58 7.77
N GLY A 19 -4.02 -1.01 6.61
CA GLY A 19 -3.63 -0.48 5.31
C GLY A 19 -4.04 0.98 5.07
N GLU A 20 -5.23 1.39 5.49
CA GLU A 20 -5.76 2.74 5.26
C GLU A 20 -5.46 3.75 6.39
N MET A 21 -4.81 3.33 7.49
CA MET A 21 -4.58 4.24 8.63
C MET A 21 -3.28 3.96 9.38
N PHE A 22 -3.13 2.80 10.04
CA PHE A 22 -1.96 2.57 10.89
C PHE A 22 -0.64 2.53 10.11
N SER A 23 -0.65 2.02 8.87
CA SER A 23 0.50 2.02 7.96
C SER A 23 1.10 3.43 7.78
N PHE A 24 0.25 4.44 7.60
CA PHE A 24 0.63 5.85 7.46
C PHE A 24 1.06 6.50 8.78
N TRP A 25 0.88 5.83 9.92
CA TRP A 25 1.42 6.29 11.21
C TRP A 25 2.79 5.66 11.53
N VAL A 26 3.15 4.53 10.91
CA VAL A 26 4.46 3.87 11.09
C VAL A 26 5.65 4.84 10.86
N PRO A 27 5.66 5.71 9.82
CA PRO A 27 6.77 6.63 9.61
C PRO A 27 7.03 7.52 10.81
N PHE A 28 6.07 8.37 11.22
CA PHE A 28 6.31 9.35 12.28
C PHE A 28 6.42 8.77 13.69
N LEU A 29 5.90 7.56 13.92
CA LEU A 29 5.97 6.90 15.22
C LEU A 29 7.24 6.07 15.43
N TRP A 30 7.76 5.42 14.38
CA TRP A 30 8.74 4.33 14.55
C TRP A 30 9.91 4.33 13.56
N THR A 31 9.72 4.69 12.28
CA THR A 31 10.80 4.55 11.28
C THR A 31 11.43 5.87 10.83
N CYS A 32 10.87 7.01 11.22
CA CYS A 32 11.39 8.35 10.93
C CYS A 32 11.59 9.17 12.19
N SER A 33 12.71 9.86 12.27
CA SER A 33 12.99 10.87 13.29
C SER A 33 13.91 11.94 12.70
N TRP A 34 13.91 13.12 13.31
CA TRP A 34 14.79 14.21 12.87
C TRP A 34 16.27 13.81 13.04
N PRO A 35 17.12 13.94 12.01
CA PRO A 35 18.53 13.62 12.12
C PRO A 35 19.20 14.48 13.18
N ARG A 36 20.15 13.90 13.92
CA ARG A 36 20.93 14.62 14.93
C ARG A 36 22.24 15.13 14.32
N PRO A 37 22.60 16.41 14.50
CA PRO A 37 23.93 16.91 14.17
C PRO A 37 25.03 16.13 14.90
N SER A 38 26.16 15.93 14.23
CA SER A 38 27.36 15.32 14.81
C SER A 38 27.86 16.14 16.01
N SER A 39 28.22 15.44 17.09
CA SER A 39 28.20 16.03 18.43
C SER A 39 29.40 16.92 18.76
N SER A 40 29.11 18.19 19.07
CA SER A 40 29.94 19.03 19.96
C SER A 40 29.21 19.48 21.23
N MET A 41 27.93 19.13 21.39
CA MET A 41 27.12 19.46 22.57
C MET A 41 26.44 18.21 23.15
N GLU A 42 27.11 17.54 24.08
CA GLU A 42 26.45 16.69 25.10
C GLU A 42 25.61 17.54 26.10
N LYS A 43 25.60 18.87 25.92
CA LYS A 43 24.87 19.83 26.76
C LYS A 43 23.54 20.22 26.11
N VAL A 44 22.55 19.34 26.33
CA VAL A 44 21.11 19.59 26.19
C VAL A 44 20.62 19.85 24.75
N ASP A 45 19.87 18.89 24.19
CA ASP A 45 18.96 19.09 23.06
C ASP A 45 17.96 20.21 23.39
N SER A 46 18.28 21.45 23.04
CA SER A 46 17.44 22.61 23.35
C SER A 46 16.48 22.88 22.18
N PRO A 47 15.16 23.02 22.42
CA PRO A 47 14.20 23.35 21.36
C PRO A 47 14.44 24.77 20.80
N GLY A 48 15.36 24.86 19.83
CA GLY A 48 15.82 26.12 19.25
C GLY A 48 17.15 26.04 18.48
N ASP A 49 17.96 25.00 18.68
CA ASP A 49 19.32 24.94 18.08
C ASP A 49 19.35 24.56 16.58
N TYR A 50 18.23 24.08 16.03
CA TYR A 50 18.12 23.66 14.63
C TYR A 50 16.74 23.93 14.02
N VAL A 51 16.70 24.18 12.70
CA VAL A 51 15.50 24.23 11.86
C VAL A 51 15.26 22.85 11.26
N ARG A 52 14.01 22.39 11.29
CA ARG A 52 13.61 21.06 10.82
C ARG A 52 12.88 21.17 9.49
N ILE A 53 13.40 20.55 8.44
CA ILE A 53 12.89 20.71 7.07
C ILE A 53 12.47 19.36 6.50
N ALA A 54 11.24 19.27 5.99
CA ALA A 54 10.82 18.13 5.16
C ALA A 54 11.02 18.47 3.68
N VAL A 55 11.61 17.56 2.91
CA VAL A 55 11.87 17.74 1.47
C VAL A 55 11.16 16.63 0.68
N LEU A 56 10.32 17.05 -0.26
CA LEU A 56 9.46 16.21 -1.09
C LEU A 56 9.83 16.42 -2.58
N THR A 57 9.59 15.41 -3.42
CA THR A 57 9.87 15.48 -4.85
C THR A 57 8.93 14.61 -5.66
N ASP A 58 8.73 14.96 -6.93
CA ASP A 58 7.99 14.21 -7.94
C ASP A 58 6.58 13.72 -7.51
N PRO A 59 5.67 14.56 -6.96
CA PRO A 59 4.26 14.17 -6.79
C PRO A 59 3.60 13.73 -8.10
N GLN A 60 3.96 14.38 -9.22
CA GLN A 60 3.52 14.12 -10.59
C GLN A 60 2.04 13.73 -10.67
N LEU A 61 1.16 14.67 -10.31
CA LEU A 61 -0.29 14.46 -10.26
C LEU A 61 -0.82 13.84 -11.55
N VAL A 62 -1.51 12.71 -11.42
CA VAL A 62 -2.05 11.96 -12.56
C VAL A 62 -3.01 12.84 -13.38
N ASP A 63 -2.89 12.80 -14.69
CA ASP A 63 -3.61 13.61 -15.67
C ASP A 63 -3.67 12.91 -17.05
N LYS A 64 -4.11 13.64 -18.08
CA LYS A 64 -4.24 13.12 -19.45
C LYS A 64 -2.91 12.80 -20.16
N THR A 65 -1.77 13.28 -19.66
CA THR A 65 -0.44 12.99 -20.24
C THR A 65 0.22 11.83 -19.53
N SER A 66 -0.06 11.67 -18.23
CA SER A 66 0.40 10.57 -17.37
C SER A 66 0.04 9.18 -17.92
N ILE A 67 -1.19 9.03 -18.41
CA ILE A 67 -1.73 7.79 -18.97
C ILE A 67 -2.59 8.18 -20.18
N HIS A 68 -2.47 7.48 -21.31
CA HIS A 68 -3.26 7.72 -22.53
C HIS A 68 -4.74 7.29 -22.42
N LEU A 69 -5.39 7.65 -21.32
CA LEU A 69 -6.83 7.52 -21.09
C LEU A 69 -7.54 8.76 -21.65
N ALA A 70 -8.80 8.61 -22.03
CA ALA A 70 -9.60 9.77 -22.44
C ALA A 70 -9.76 10.76 -21.26
N PRO A 71 -9.65 12.09 -21.50
CA PRO A 71 -9.93 13.10 -20.48
C PRO A 71 -11.34 12.92 -19.89
N LYS A 72 -11.46 13.08 -18.56
CA LYS A 72 -12.71 12.93 -17.80
C LYS A 72 -13.40 11.57 -18.04
N SER A 73 -12.59 10.52 -18.22
CA SER A 73 -13.04 9.14 -18.17
C SER A 73 -12.94 8.60 -16.76
N PHE A 74 -13.91 7.76 -16.37
CA PHE A 74 -13.96 7.13 -15.04
C PHE A 74 -12.66 6.40 -14.65
N ALA A 75 -11.94 5.82 -15.62
CA ALA A 75 -10.65 5.17 -15.36
C ALA A 75 -9.57 6.18 -14.94
N LEU A 76 -9.53 7.36 -15.56
CA LEU A 76 -8.61 8.44 -15.20
C LEU A 76 -8.99 9.05 -13.86
N GLU A 77 -10.27 9.36 -13.65
CA GLU A 77 -10.78 9.94 -12.40
C GLU A 77 -10.51 9.03 -11.18
N MET A 78 -10.67 7.70 -11.34
CA MET A 78 -10.33 6.74 -10.28
C MET A 78 -8.81 6.62 -10.03
N ALA A 79 -7.98 6.74 -11.07
CA ALA A 79 -6.52 6.74 -10.93
C ALA A 79 -6.03 8.03 -10.23
N GLN A 80 -6.62 9.17 -10.58
CA GLN A 80 -6.41 10.46 -9.91
C GLN A 80 -6.80 10.36 -8.44
N PHE A 81 -8.05 10.01 -8.13
CA PHE A 81 -8.55 9.91 -6.76
C PHE A 81 -7.68 9.05 -5.84
N TYR A 82 -7.28 7.84 -6.27
CA TYR A 82 -6.45 6.97 -5.44
C TYR A 82 -4.97 7.38 -5.34
N THR A 83 -4.46 8.18 -6.26
CA THR A 83 -3.09 8.73 -6.19
C THR A 83 -3.05 9.98 -5.31
N ASP A 84 -4.01 10.88 -5.52
CA ASP A 84 -4.22 12.09 -4.72
C ASP A 84 -4.49 11.75 -3.25
N LEU A 85 -5.37 10.77 -2.98
CA LEU A 85 -5.69 10.31 -1.62
C LEU A 85 -4.48 9.67 -0.92
N PHE A 86 -3.67 8.89 -1.65
CA PHE A 86 -2.42 8.36 -1.10
C PHE A 86 -1.48 9.48 -0.66
N MET A 87 -1.22 10.44 -1.54
CA MET A 87 -0.30 11.56 -1.26
C MET A 87 -0.84 12.44 -0.13
N ARG A 88 -2.15 12.74 -0.11
CA ARG A 88 -2.77 13.52 0.97
C ARG A 88 -2.70 12.79 2.31
N ARG A 89 -2.98 11.48 2.35
CA ARG A 89 -2.87 10.69 3.58
C ARG A 89 -1.42 10.59 4.05
N ALA A 90 -0.46 10.35 3.15
CA ALA A 90 0.97 10.36 3.44
C ALA A 90 1.43 11.71 4.00
N PHE A 91 1.04 12.82 3.37
CA PHE A 91 1.42 14.15 3.84
C PHE A 91 0.82 14.46 5.22
N LEU A 92 -0.50 14.33 5.37
CA LEU A 92 -1.21 14.68 6.60
C LEU A 92 -0.96 13.71 7.77
N SER A 93 -0.64 12.44 7.51
CA SER A 93 -0.49 11.40 8.55
C SER A 93 0.93 10.89 8.76
N SER A 94 1.83 11.00 7.77
CA SER A 94 3.24 10.58 7.89
C SER A 94 4.22 11.74 8.05
N ILE A 95 3.95 12.89 7.39
CA ILE A 95 4.92 14.00 7.29
C ILE A 95 4.59 15.14 8.26
N LEU A 96 3.39 15.71 8.20
CA LEU A 96 3.01 16.82 9.09
C LEU A 96 3.09 16.52 10.59
N PRO A 97 2.82 15.28 11.09
CA PRO A 97 2.98 14.98 12.53
C PRO A 97 4.40 15.09 13.07
N LEU A 98 5.43 15.07 12.20
CA LEU A 98 6.82 15.37 12.56
C LEU A 98 7.04 16.86 12.89
N LYS A 99 6.05 17.71 12.57
CA LYS A 99 6.03 19.17 12.75
C LYS A 99 7.25 19.86 12.13
N PRO A 100 7.49 19.75 10.81
CA PRO A 100 8.54 20.53 10.15
C PRO A 100 8.36 22.03 10.39
N ASP A 101 9.47 22.78 10.40
CA ASP A 101 9.51 24.24 10.45
C ASP A 101 9.55 24.86 9.03
N ALA A 102 9.97 24.08 8.03
CA ALA A 102 9.84 24.40 6.61
C ALA A 102 9.60 23.14 5.76
N ILE A 103 9.01 23.31 4.58
CA ILE A 103 8.78 22.27 3.59
C ILE A 103 9.31 22.75 2.24
N ILE A 104 10.13 21.93 1.59
CA ILE A 104 10.69 22.18 0.26
C ILE A 104 10.13 21.14 -0.71
N PHE A 105 9.60 21.58 -1.85
CA PHE A 105 9.25 20.70 -2.97
C PHE A 105 10.26 20.88 -4.11
N LEU A 106 10.92 19.80 -4.55
CA LEU A 106 11.97 19.80 -5.59
C LEU A 106 11.42 19.60 -7.02
N GLY A 107 10.20 20.09 -7.28
CA GLY A 107 9.57 20.05 -8.60
C GLY A 107 8.77 18.79 -8.91
N ASP A 108 8.27 18.79 -10.15
CA ASP A 108 7.43 17.78 -10.78
C ASP A 108 6.12 17.56 -10.01
N TYR A 109 5.41 18.66 -9.77
CA TYR A 109 4.11 18.68 -9.11
C TYR A 109 3.04 18.09 -10.02
N PHE A 110 3.10 18.44 -11.30
CA PHE A 110 2.23 17.95 -12.35
C PHE A 110 2.97 16.95 -13.24
N ASN A 111 2.25 16.23 -14.11
CA ASN A 111 2.88 15.38 -15.13
C ASN A 111 2.85 16.07 -16.52
N GLY A 112 1.76 16.77 -16.83
CA GLY A 112 1.58 17.44 -18.12
C GLY A 112 1.81 18.96 -18.13
N GLY A 113 2.44 19.57 -17.13
CA GLY A 113 2.42 21.02 -16.85
C GLY A 113 2.52 21.97 -18.06
N PRO A 114 3.49 21.80 -18.98
CA PRO A 114 3.60 22.60 -20.21
C PRO A 114 2.51 22.34 -21.27
N PHE A 115 1.88 21.17 -21.23
CA PHE A 115 0.92 20.64 -22.22
C PHE A 115 -0.55 20.66 -21.73
N LEU A 116 -0.82 21.19 -20.53
CA LEU A 116 -2.15 21.45 -19.99
C LEU A 116 -2.66 22.83 -20.40
N THR A 117 -3.95 22.95 -20.76
CA THR A 117 -4.61 24.25 -20.91
C THR A 117 -4.66 25.01 -19.58
N ASP A 118 -4.98 26.30 -19.60
CA ASP A 118 -5.11 27.08 -18.36
C ASP A 118 -6.17 26.47 -17.42
N GLU A 119 -7.26 25.92 -17.95
CA GLU A 119 -8.31 25.24 -17.18
C GLU A 119 -7.81 23.93 -16.55
N GLU A 120 -7.18 23.05 -17.35
CA GLU A 120 -6.65 21.77 -16.88
C GLU A 120 -5.50 21.96 -15.86
N TRP A 121 -4.68 23.00 -16.05
CA TRP A 121 -3.63 23.36 -15.11
C TRP A 121 -4.22 23.90 -13.79
N GLN A 122 -5.31 24.68 -13.84
CA GLN A 122 -6.03 25.09 -12.62
C GLN A 122 -6.75 23.92 -11.93
N GLU A 123 -7.27 22.94 -12.67
CA GLU A 123 -7.79 21.68 -12.09
C GLU A 123 -6.67 20.91 -11.35
N SER A 124 -5.49 20.77 -11.95
CA SER A 124 -4.32 20.15 -11.32
C SER A 124 -3.75 20.95 -10.15
N TRP A 125 -3.67 22.28 -10.24
CA TRP A 125 -3.26 23.14 -9.12
C TRP A 125 -4.25 23.06 -7.95
N SER A 126 -5.55 23.06 -8.21
CA SER A 126 -6.58 22.89 -7.18
C SER A 126 -6.44 21.55 -6.46
N ARG A 127 -6.15 20.47 -7.19
CA ARG A 127 -5.83 19.16 -6.62
C ARG A 127 -4.56 19.20 -5.78
N PHE A 128 -3.47 19.81 -6.27
CA PHE A 128 -2.21 19.93 -5.53
C PHE A 128 -2.37 20.72 -4.21
N ASN A 129 -3.07 21.86 -4.25
CA ASN A 129 -3.41 22.65 -3.07
C ASN A 129 -4.20 21.82 -2.04
N HIS A 130 -5.20 21.06 -2.49
CA HIS A 130 -5.97 20.19 -1.61
C HIS A 130 -5.12 19.04 -1.04
N ILE A 131 -4.34 18.33 -1.87
CA ILE A 131 -3.50 17.18 -1.47
C ILE A 131 -2.52 17.56 -0.36
N PHE A 132 -1.81 18.68 -0.53
CA PHE A 132 -0.83 19.17 0.43
C PHE A 132 -1.40 20.21 1.41
N ASN A 133 -2.71 20.45 1.36
CA ASN A 133 -3.46 21.39 2.20
C ASN A 133 -2.76 22.75 2.38
N LEU A 134 -2.30 23.35 1.27
CA LEU A 134 -1.40 24.51 1.30
C LEU A 134 -2.11 25.74 1.89
N ASP A 135 -3.41 25.90 1.62
CA ASP A 135 -4.28 26.87 2.27
C ASP A 135 -4.20 26.81 3.80
N MET A 136 -4.26 25.62 4.41
CA MET A 136 -4.10 25.48 5.87
C MET A 136 -2.69 25.87 6.32
N LEU A 137 -1.64 25.42 5.61
CA LEU A 137 -0.25 25.72 5.97
C LEU A 137 0.02 27.23 5.95
N GLN A 138 -0.39 27.90 4.86
CA GLN A 138 -0.25 29.35 4.66
C GLN A 138 -1.06 30.18 5.67
N ARG A 139 -2.24 29.71 6.10
CA ARG A 139 -3.14 30.46 7.00
C ARG A 139 -2.88 30.23 8.49
N SER A 140 -2.35 29.06 8.89
CA SER A 140 -2.41 28.61 10.30
C SER A 140 -1.07 28.27 10.96
N THR A 141 0.06 28.36 10.25
CA THR A 141 1.34 27.84 10.77
C THR A 141 2.54 28.76 10.53
N ASN A 142 3.60 28.54 11.31
CA ASN A 142 4.93 29.11 11.08
C ASN A 142 5.73 28.37 9.98
N ILE A 143 5.10 27.41 9.26
CA ILE A 143 5.80 26.54 8.31
C ILE A 143 6.04 27.30 7.01
N LYS A 144 7.32 27.48 6.66
CA LYS A 144 7.71 28.10 5.39
C LYS A 144 7.61 27.09 4.25
N LEU A 145 7.10 27.50 3.10
CA LEU A 145 6.99 26.66 1.90
C LEU A 145 7.95 27.18 0.82
N TYR A 146 8.67 26.26 0.18
CA TYR A 146 9.62 26.55 -0.89
C TYR A 146 9.40 25.59 -2.06
N TYR A 147 9.58 26.11 -3.27
CA TYR A 147 9.23 25.43 -4.52
C TYR A 147 10.37 25.58 -5.53
N LEU A 148 10.70 24.50 -6.24
CA LEU A 148 11.62 24.46 -7.36
C LEU A 148 10.88 23.89 -8.58
N PRO A 149 11.08 24.37 -9.82
CA PRO A 149 10.40 23.77 -10.98
C PRO A 149 10.95 22.37 -11.29
N GLY A 150 10.07 21.45 -11.68
CA GLY A 150 10.44 20.22 -12.38
C GLY A 150 10.23 20.31 -13.89
N ASN A 151 10.78 19.39 -14.67
CA ASN A 151 10.58 19.43 -16.13
C ASN A 151 9.17 19.06 -16.58
N HIS A 152 8.38 18.36 -15.75
CA HIS A 152 6.95 18.17 -15.96
C HIS A 152 6.11 19.37 -15.47
N ASP A 153 6.71 20.36 -14.78
CA ASP A 153 6.04 21.63 -14.45
C ASP A 153 6.24 22.69 -15.55
N VAL A 154 7.49 22.90 -15.98
CA VAL A 154 7.89 24.02 -16.87
C VAL A 154 8.53 23.62 -18.20
N GLY A 155 8.97 22.37 -18.35
CA GLY A 155 9.73 21.92 -19.52
C GLY A 155 11.14 22.51 -19.61
N TYR A 156 11.92 22.00 -20.56
CA TYR A 156 13.27 22.46 -20.91
C TYR A 156 13.29 23.76 -21.73
N ALA A 157 14.46 24.40 -21.80
CA ALA A 157 14.71 25.64 -22.55
C ALA A 157 14.11 25.67 -23.97
N ALA A 158 14.16 24.56 -24.70
CA ALA A 158 13.58 24.39 -26.05
C ALA A 158 12.12 24.86 -26.19
N PHE A 159 11.34 24.71 -25.11
CA PHE A 159 9.91 25.00 -25.09
C PHE A 159 9.60 26.46 -24.74
N HIS A 160 10.44 27.13 -23.94
CA HIS A 160 10.13 28.44 -23.36
C HIS A 160 9.97 29.58 -24.38
N PRO A 161 10.72 29.64 -25.51
CA PRO A 161 10.48 30.62 -26.57
C PRO A 161 9.13 30.42 -27.31
N GLN A 162 8.56 29.21 -27.25
CA GLN A 162 7.34 28.84 -27.97
C GLN A 162 6.10 28.87 -27.06
N MET A 163 6.29 28.61 -25.76
CA MET A 163 5.24 28.51 -24.74
C MET A 163 5.57 29.36 -23.50
N PRO A 164 5.79 30.68 -23.64
CA PRO A 164 6.20 31.57 -22.54
C PRO A 164 5.14 31.72 -21.44
N GLU A 165 3.88 31.40 -21.74
CA GLU A 165 2.79 31.35 -20.76
C GLU A 165 2.99 30.28 -19.70
N VAL A 166 3.71 29.19 -19.98
CA VAL A 166 4.02 28.13 -19.02
C VAL A 166 4.87 28.68 -17.86
N ILE A 167 5.95 29.38 -18.18
CA ILE A 167 6.81 30.07 -17.20
C ILE A 167 5.99 31.09 -16.40
N ARG A 168 5.26 31.97 -17.09
CA ARG A 168 4.41 33.00 -16.46
C ARG A 168 3.34 32.41 -15.53
N ARG A 169 2.79 31.23 -15.86
CA ARG A 169 1.77 30.51 -15.08
C ARG A 169 2.38 29.86 -13.84
N TYR A 170 3.55 29.23 -13.98
CA TYR A 170 4.33 28.69 -12.86
C TYR A 170 4.74 29.79 -11.88
N GLU A 171 5.43 30.83 -12.36
CA GLU A 171 6.02 31.88 -11.51
C GLU A 171 4.96 32.70 -10.75
N LYS A 172 3.75 32.83 -11.31
CA LYS A 172 2.59 33.45 -10.65
C LYS A 172 2.12 32.71 -9.39
N VAL A 173 2.36 31.41 -9.29
CA VAL A 173 1.82 30.55 -8.21
C VAL A 173 2.93 30.04 -7.28
N PHE A 174 4.06 29.63 -7.83
CA PHE A 174 5.17 29.02 -7.08
C PHE A 174 6.33 29.99 -6.81
N GLY A 175 6.36 31.15 -7.47
CA GLY A 175 7.44 32.14 -7.36
C GLY A 175 8.57 31.92 -8.38
N MET A 176 9.68 32.65 -8.19
CA MET A 176 10.82 32.62 -9.11
C MET A 176 11.44 31.22 -9.19
N ARG A 177 11.90 30.81 -10.38
CA ARG A 177 12.53 29.50 -10.61
C ARG A 177 13.98 29.43 -10.11
N ASN A 178 14.71 30.53 -10.22
CA ASN A 178 16.05 30.73 -9.68
C ASN A 178 15.99 31.70 -8.49
N TYR A 179 16.43 31.27 -7.31
CA TYR A 179 16.46 32.12 -6.11
C TYR A 179 17.33 31.50 -5.00
N HIS A 180 17.61 32.28 -3.95
CA HIS A 180 18.25 31.77 -2.75
C HIS A 180 17.49 32.21 -1.49
N PHE A 181 17.68 31.47 -0.39
CA PHE A 181 17.11 31.77 0.92
C PHE A 181 17.99 31.21 2.03
N THR A 182 17.77 31.63 3.28
CA THR A 182 18.52 31.13 4.45
C THR A 182 17.56 30.50 5.46
N LEU A 183 17.91 29.32 5.96
CA LEU A 183 17.26 28.69 7.11
C LEU A 183 18.35 28.40 8.16
N GLY A 184 18.12 28.90 9.38
CA GLY A 184 19.14 28.93 10.42
C GLY A 184 20.40 29.68 9.99
N LYS A 185 21.53 28.98 9.92
CA LYS A 185 22.83 29.49 9.45
C LYS A 185 23.29 28.87 8.13
N VAL A 186 22.37 28.25 7.40
CA VAL A 186 22.64 27.59 6.12
C VAL A 186 21.87 28.26 5.00
N ASN A 187 22.57 28.53 3.90
CA ASN A 187 21.99 29.05 2.68
C ASN A 187 21.45 27.90 1.82
N PHE A 188 20.37 28.16 1.11
CA PHE A 188 19.75 27.27 0.14
C PHE A 188 19.68 28.00 -1.18
N ILE A 189 20.19 27.40 -2.25
CA ILE A 189 20.20 27.97 -3.60
C ILE A 189 19.40 27.05 -4.51
N ALA A 190 18.29 27.57 -5.03
CA ALA A 190 17.39 26.93 -5.96
C ALA A 190 17.76 27.31 -7.39
N VAL A 191 18.06 26.31 -8.23
CA VAL A 191 18.50 26.49 -9.62
C VAL A 191 17.55 25.76 -10.58
N ASP A 192 17.08 26.50 -11.59
CA ASP A 192 16.35 25.98 -12.75
C ASP A 192 17.28 25.10 -13.60
N ALA A 193 17.30 23.80 -13.30
CA ALA A 193 18.13 22.83 -14.00
C ALA A 193 17.63 22.56 -15.44
N GLN A 194 16.37 22.88 -15.73
CA GLN A 194 15.73 22.68 -17.03
C GLN A 194 16.24 23.64 -18.11
N THR A 195 16.82 24.77 -17.70
CA THR A 195 17.40 25.79 -18.58
C THR A 195 18.92 25.78 -18.61
N LEU A 196 19.58 25.22 -17.59
CA LEU A 196 21.03 25.30 -17.40
C LEU A 196 21.85 24.74 -18.59
N ASP A 197 21.40 23.65 -19.19
CA ASP A 197 22.03 22.99 -20.34
C ASP A 197 21.47 23.44 -21.72
N GLY A 198 20.67 24.51 -21.75
CA GLY A 198 20.13 25.12 -22.98
C GLY A 198 21.19 25.93 -23.76
N GLN A 199 20.80 26.56 -24.88
CA GLN A 199 21.73 27.42 -25.62
C GLN A 199 22.12 28.65 -24.77
N PRO A 200 23.42 29.01 -24.61
CA PRO A 200 23.85 30.12 -23.74
C PRO A 200 23.34 31.51 -24.14
N GLN A 201 22.88 31.68 -25.39
CA GLN A 201 22.23 32.91 -25.88
C GLN A 201 20.72 32.94 -25.60
N GLY A 202 20.13 31.83 -25.12
CA GLY A 202 18.72 31.73 -24.77
C GLY A 202 18.41 32.53 -23.50
N LYS A 203 17.31 33.29 -23.52
CA LYS A 203 16.93 34.22 -22.44
C LYS A 203 16.90 33.55 -21.05
N GLU A 204 16.29 32.37 -20.94
CA GLU A 204 16.14 31.68 -19.66
C GLU A 204 17.46 31.03 -19.22
N THR A 205 18.20 30.40 -20.15
CA THR A 205 19.57 29.88 -19.93
C THR A 205 20.49 30.96 -19.37
N ALA A 206 20.52 32.13 -20.02
CA ALA A 206 21.36 33.25 -19.60
C ALA A 206 20.97 33.76 -18.21
N ALA A 207 19.68 33.88 -17.91
CA ALA A 207 19.19 34.28 -16.59
C ALA A 207 19.60 33.28 -15.48
N THR A 208 19.53 31.97 -15.75
CA THR A 208 20.00 30.93 -14.83
C THR A 208 21.52 31.00 -14.62
N LEU A 209 22.30 31.09 -15.71
CA LEU A 209 23.77 31.17 -15.63
C LEU A 209 24.25 32.45 -14.93
N ASP A 210 23.59 33.59 -15.15
CA ASP A 210 23.96 34.86 -14.51
C ASP A 210 23.51 34.91 -13.04
N PHE A 211 22.38 34.29 -12.68
CA PHE A 211 22.00 34.09 -11.27
C PHE A 211 23.05 33.26 -10.52
N VAL A 212 23.51 32.13 -11.09
CA VAL A 212 24.54 31.28 -10.48
C VAL A 212 25.85 32.06 -10.28
N LYS A 213 26.25 32.91 -11.23
CA LYS A 213 27.41 33.81 -11.09
C LYS A 213 27.21 34.83 -9.97
N ASP A 214 26.11 35.58 -9.98
CA ASP A 214 25.84 36.62 -8.97
C ASP A 214 25.83 36.04 -7.55
N VAL A 215 25.07 34.97 -7.32
CA VAL A 215 25.00 34.34 -5.99
C VAL A 215 26.35 33.76 -5.56
N SER A 216 27.17 33.28 -6.51
CA SER A 216 28.54 32.82 -6.21
C SER A 216 29.49 33.92 -5.73
N THR A 217 29.29 35.17 -6.16
CA THR A 217 30.07 36.32 -5.65
C THR A 217 29.59 36.81 -4.28
N ASN A 218 28.34 36.53 -3.94
CA ASN A 218 27.68 36.92 -2.69
C ASN A 218 27.67 35.81 -1.62
N VAL A 219 28.48 34.75 -1.78
CA VAL A 219 28.56 33.64 -0.81
C VAL A 219 29.15 34.09 0.53
N SER A 220 28.27 34.30 1.50
CA SER A 220 28.59 34.31 2.94
C SER A 220 29.38 33.06 3.33
N SER A 221 30.21 33.12 4.38
CA SER A 221 30.89 31.93 4.96
C SER A 221 29.94 30.88 5.57
N SER A 222 28.63 31.09 5.45
CA SER A 222 27.57 30.13 5.73
C SER A 222 27.67 28.90 4.80
N PRO A 223 27.55 27.66 5.31
CA PRO A 223 27.39 26.48 4.46
C PRO A 223 26.17 26.59 3.54
N THR A 224 26.26 26.02 2.34
CA THR A 224 25.24 26.13 1.28
C THR A 224 24.71 24.77 0.86
N VAL A 225 23.40 24.62 0.79
CA VAL A 225 22.71 23.50 0.14
C VAL A 225 22.30 23.92 -1.27
N LEU A 226 22.74 23.18 -2.28
CA LEU A 226 22.27 23.33 -3.65
C LEU A 226 21.00 22.49 -3.85
N LEU A 227 19.96 23.10 -4.43
CA LEU A 227 18.71 22.45 -4.80
C LEU A 227 18.58 22.50 -6.32
N THR A 228 18.60 21.32 -6.96
CA THR A 228 18.22 21.13 -8.36
C THR A 228 17.02 20.19 -8.42
N HIS A 229 16.28 20.17 -9.53
CA HIS A 229 15.33 19.09 -9.78
C HIS A 229 16.06 17.95 -10.47
N ILE A 230 16.66 18.23 -11.64
CA ILE A 230 17.50 17.29 -12.37
C ILE A 230 18.81 17.06 -11.59
N PRO A 231 19.20 15.81 -11.31
CA PRO A 231 20.44 15.51 -10.61
C PRO A 231 21.70 15.90 -11.39
N LEU A 232 22.81 16.07 -10.66
CA LEU A 232 24.11 16.38 -11.27
C LEU A 232 24.70 15.16 -12.00
N TYR A 233 25.55 15.46 -13.00
CA TYR A 233 26.22 14.47 -13.83
C TYR A 233 26.90 13.36 -13.02
N ARG A 234 26.79 12.13 -13.50
CA ARG A 234 27.40 10.94 -12.92
C ARG A 234 27.55 9.85 -13.99
N PRO A 235 28.69 9.16 -14.11
CA PRO A 235 28.88 8.14 -15.15
C PRO A 235 27.82 7.04 -15.15
N ASP A 236 27.54 6.47 -16.32
CA ASP A 236 26.66 5.31 -16.47
C ASP A 236 27.08 4.17 -15.53
N GLY A 237 26.10 3.56 -14.86
CA GLY A 237 26.35 2.50 -13.87
C GLY A 237 26.93 2.95 -12.52
N THR A 238 26.99 4.26 -12.23
CA THR A 238 27.37 4.77 -10.90
C THR A 238 26.54 4.12 -9.78
N SER A 239 27.21 3.73 -8.68
CA SER A 239 26.54 3.15 -7.51
C SER A 239 25.83 4.25 -6.70
N CYS A 240 24.61 3.94 -6.27
CA CYS A 240 23.67 4.91 -5.68
C CYS A 240 23.41 4.70 -4.17
N GLY A 241 24.23 3.91 -3.50
CA GLY A 241 23.93 3.41 -2.15
C GLY A 241 22.88 2.29 -2.15
N PRO A 242 22.42 1.84 -0.96
CA PRO A 242 21.69 0.59 -0.81
C PRO A 242 20.18 0.66 -1.09
N TYR A 243 19.64 1.85 -1.37
CA TYR A 243 18.19 2.07 -1.45
C TYR A 243 17.64 2.18 -2.88
N ARG A 244 18.51 2.26 -3.90
CA ARG A 244 18.08 2.30 -5.31
C ARG A 244 17.40 1.00 -5.72
N SER A 245 16.23 1.09 -6.32
CA SER A 245 15.49 -0.06 -6.87
C SER A 245 15.81 -0.34 -8.34
N SER A 246 16.19 0.68 -9.12
CA SER A 246 16.40 0.65 -10.57
C SER A 246 17.82 0.19 -10.93
N PRO A 247 17.98 -0.77 -11.85
CA PRO A 247 19.25 -1.49 -12.00
C PRO A 247 20.38 -0.69 -12.65
N ILE A 248 20.10 0.44 -13.29
CA ILE A 248 21.06 1.20 -14.11
C ILE A 248 20.86 2.72 -13.91
N ILE A 249 21.97 3.46 -13.88
CA ILE A 249 22.05 4.91 -14.13
C ILE A 249 22.44 5.07 -15.61
N ASN A 250 21.69 5.88 -16.37
CA ASN A 250 22.00 6.16 -17.78
C ASN A 250 21.87 7.66 -18.12
N GLN A 251 22.87 8.21 -18.81
CA GLN A 251 22.96 9.59 -19.29
C GLN A 251 22.10 9.83 -20.55
N ARG A 252 20.79 9.52 -20.48
CA ARG A 252 19.86 9.78 -21.59
C ARG A 252 19.66 11.29 -21.78
N ILE A 253 19.88 11.76 -23.01
CA ILE A 253 19.55 13.12 -23.45
C ILE A 253 18.83 13.03 -24.81
N ASN A 254 17.68 13.68 -24.94
CA ASN A 254 16.97 13.89 -26.20
C ASN A 254 17.12 15.36 -26.61
N ARG A 255 17.49 15.61 -27.87
CA ARG A 255 17.68 16.96 -28.43
C ARG A 255 16.78 17.18 -29.64
N ALA A 256 16.38 18.42 -29.87
CA ALA A 256 15.62 18.81 -31.06
C ALA A 256 16.48 18.70 -32.34
N ASP A 257 15.83 18.45 -33.48
CA ASP A 257 16.55 18.16 -34.72
C ASP A 257 17.28 19.37 -35.33
N HIS A 258 16.74 20.57 -35.19
CA HIS A 258 17.20 21.75 -35.91
C HIS A 258 18.32 22.53 -35.20
N ASP A 259 18.15 22.83 -33.91
CA ASP A 259 19.00 23.72 -33.09
C ASP A 259 19.82 22.98 -32.02
N LYS A 260 19.53 21.67 -31.84
CA LYS A 260 20.09 20.79 -30.80
C LYS A 260 19.84 21.24 -29.35
N GLU A 261 18.84 22.10 -29.15
CA GLU A 261 18.24 22.39 -27.84
C GLU A 261 17.77 21.10 -27.14
N ILE A 262 17.70 21.11 -25.81
CA ILE A 262 17.36 19.92 -25.02
C ILE A 262 15.83 19.82 -24.88
N LEU A 263 15.30 18.65 -25.25
CA LEU A 263 13.89 18.31 -25.07
C LEU A 263 13.65 17.47 -23.80
N TYR A 264 14.67 16.73 -23.37
CA TYR A 264 14.68 15.90 -22.17
C TYR A 264 16.12 15.49 -21.79
N GLN A 265 16.47 15.44 -20.51
CA GLN A 265 17.66 14.76 -20.01
C GLN A 265 17.40 14.11 -18.65
N ASN A 266 18.10 13.01 -18.34
CA ASN A 266 18.03 12.40 -16.99
C ASN A 266 18.90 13.15 -15.95
N TYR A 267 19.95 13.85 -16.41
CA TYR A 267 21.01 14.45 -15.59
C TYR A 267 21.49 15.75 -16.25
N ILE A 268 21.96 16.70 -15.44
CA ILE A 268 22.70 17.89 -15.90
C ILE A 268 23.99 17.45 -16.60
N THR A 269 24.48 18.18 -17.62
CA THR A 269 25.74 17.79 -18.29
C THR A 269 26.96 17.90 -17.37
N GLU A 270 28.06 17.23 -17.74
CA GLU A 270 29.32 17.27 -17.00
C GLU A 270 29.89 18.70 -16.90
N ASP A 271 29.82 19.49 -17.97
CA ASP A 271 30.28 20.89 -17.99
C ASP A 271 29.49 21.77 -17.03
N GLN A 272 28.15 21.70 -17.07
CA GLN A 272 27.30 22.50 -16.17
C GLN A 272 27.32 22.01 -14.72
N THR A 273 27.52 20.70 -14.52
CA THR A 273 27.76 20.12 -13.19
C THR A 273 29.04 20.67 -12.58
N ASN A 274 30.14 20.70 -13.33
CA ASN A 274 31.40 21.29 -12.89
C ASN A 274 31.25 22.81 -12.62
N PHE A 275 30.55 23.54 -13.49
CA PHE A 275 30.25 24.97 -13.30
C PHE A 275 29.51 25.25 -11.97
N LEU A 276 28.47 24.47 -11.65
CA LEU A 276 27.76 24.56 -10.37
C LEU A 276 28.67 24.25 -9.17
N LEU A 277 29.44 23.15 -9.25
CA LEU A 277 30.30 22.71 -8.15
C LEU A 277 31.45 23.69 -7.87
N GLU A 278 32.07 24.27 -8.90
CA GLU A 278 33.18 25.22 -8.75
C GLU A 278 32.74 26.60 -8.28
N LEU A 279 31.55 27.08 -8.67
CA LEU A 279 31.04 28.38 -8.24
C LEU A 279 30.32 28.34 -6.89
N ILE A 280 29.38 27.41 -6.70
CA ILE A 280 28.52 27.36 -5.51
C ILE A 280 29.22 26.70 -4.31
N LYS A 281 30.15 25.76 -4.57
CA LYS A 281 30.89 24.99 -3.55
C LYS A 281 29.96 24.41 -2.46
N PRO A 282 28.89 23.70 -2.85
CA PRO A 282 27.86 23.28 -1.90
C PRO A 282 28.39 22.31 -0.84
N ALA A 283 27.84 22.42 0.37
CA ALA A 283 28.06 21.50 1.49
C ALA A 283 27.19 20.23 1.37
N LEU A 284 26.05 20.34 0.67
CA LEU A 284 25.09 19.27 0.39
C LEU A 284 24.34 19.61 -0.90
N ILE A 285 23.93 18.60 -1.67
CA ILE A 285 23.11 18.76 -2.87
C ILE A 285 21.87 17.87 -2.74
N LEU A 286 20.70 18.40 -3.08
CA LEU A 286 19.43 17.66 -3.14
C LEU A 286 18.84 17.74 -4.55
N SER A 287 18.40 16.60 -5.07
CA SER A 287 17.76 16.47 -6.40
C SER A 287 16.56 15.51 -6.39
N GLY A 288 15.78 15.49 -7.47
CA GLY A 288 14.60 14.65 -7.71
C GLY A 288 14.69 13.90 -9.04
N HIS A 289 13.62 13.92 -9.85
CA HIS A 289 13.58 13.53 -11.27
C HIS A 289 13.77 12.04 -11.60
N ASP A 290 14.76 11.36 -11.01
CA ASP A 290 15.04 9.94 -11.28
C ASP A 290 14.04 9.00 -10.53
N HIS A 291 13.15 9.58 -9.72
CA HIS A 291 12.11 8.96 -8.88
C HIS A 291 12.59 7.91 -7.86
N ASP A 292 13.88 7.60 -7.85
CA ASP A 292 14.51 6.51 -7.12
C ASP A 292 15.62 7.01 -6.20
N GLN A 293 15.78 6.37 -5.04
CA GLN A 293 16.67 6.87 -4.00
C GLN A 293 18.13 6.61 -4.37
N CYS A 294 18.87 7.68 -4.72
CA CYS A 294 20.29 7.60 -5.05
C CYS A 294 21.12 8.58 -4.21
N THR A 295 22.24 8.10 -3.66
CA THR A 295 23.24 8.92 -2.98
C THR A 295 24.59 8.76 -3.66
N VAL A 296 25.22 9.88 -4.01
CA VAL A 296 26.50 9.95 -4.73
C VAL A 296 27.44 10.93 -4.00
N MET A 297 28.75 10.69 -4.09
CA MET A 297 29.78 11.64 -3.68
C MET A 297 30.45 12.22 -4.92
N HIS A 298 30.43 13.55 -5.05
CA HIS A 298 31.11 14.31 -6.10
C HIS A 298 32.46 14.80 -5.58
N SER A 299 33.56 14.24 -6.09
CA SER A 299 34.91 14.67 -5.70
C SER A 299 35.32 15.95 -6.42
N THR A 300 35.35 17.07 -5.70
CA THR A 300 35.69 18.39 -6.24
C THR A 300 37.08 18.87 -5.81
N LYS A 301 37.58 19.93 -6.48
CA LYS A 301 38.80 20.66 -6.07
C LYS A 301 38.72 21.29 -4.66
N HIS A 302 37.53 21.30 -4.05
CA HIS A 302 37.24 21.88 -2.74
C HIS A 302 36.84 20.83 -1.69
N GLY A 303 36.86 19.54 -2.03
CA GLY A 303 36.44 18.42 -1.18
C GLY A 303 35.33 17.58 -1.81
N ASP A 304 34.99 16.46 -1.17
CA ASP A 304 33.89 15.60 -1.61
C ASP A 304 32.54 16.18 -1.16
N VAL A 305 31.61 16.37 -2.10
CA VAL A 305 30.26 16.86 -1.82
C VAL A 305 29.25 15.72 -1.97
N LYS A 306 28.34 15.59 -1.00
CA LYS A 306 27.27 14.59 -1.03
C LYS A 306 26.06 15.12 -1.82
N GLU A 307 25.59 14.34 -2.78
CA GLU A 307 24.28 14.53 -3.39
C GLU A 307 23.32 13.43 -2.94
N HIS A 308 22.11 13.82 -2.55
CA HIS A 308 20.97 12.92 -2.43
C HIS A 308 19.95 13.24 -3.53
N THR A 309 19.80 12.33 -4.48
CA THR A 309 18.62 12.26 -5.34
C THR A 309 17.52 11.54 -4.56
N LEU A 310 16.44 12.26 -4.27
CA LEU A 310 15.28 11.76 -3.54
C LEU A 310 14.40 10.90 -4.46
N GLY A 311 13.77 9.87 -3.90
CA GLY A 311 12.71 9.15 -4.59
C GLY A 311 11.35 9.83 -4.43
N THR A 312 10.47 9.62 -5.41
CA THR A 312 9.12 10.23 -5.50
C THR A 312 8.29 10.08 -4.22
N VAL A 313 7.42 11.06 -3.91
CA VAL A 313 6.38 10.92 -2.88
C VAL A 313 5.11 10.19 -3.37
N SER A 314 5.03 9.88 -4.67
CA SER A 314 3.89 9.27 -5.34
C SER A 314 4.10 7.76 -5.53
N TRP A 315 3.01 6.99 -5.58
CA TRP A 315 3.05 5.53 -5.75
C TRP A 315 2.82 5.05 -7.20
N GLN A 316 2.84 5.98 -8.17
CA GLN A 316 2.63 5.68 -9.60
C GLN A 316 3.90 5.78 -10.46
N GLN A 317 4.96 6.45 -9.99
CA GLN A 317 6.08 6.87 -10.85
C GLN A 317 7.21 5.85 -10.93
N GLY A 318 6.85 4.57 -11.12
CA GLY A 318 7.78 3.44 -11.32
C GLY A 318 8.43 2.89 -10.05
N ASN A 319 8.79 3.73 -9.09
CA ASN A 319 9.31 3.29 -7.80
C ASN A 319 8.20 2.69 -6.91
N LEU A 320 8.45 1.52 -6.32
CA LEU A 320 7.54 0.86 -5.37
C LEU A 320 7.66 1.41 -3.93
N PHE A 321 8.70 2.18 -3.62
CA PHE A 321 9.00 2.67 -2.27
C PHE A 321 9.01 4.20 -2.24
N PRO A 322 7.84 4.87 -2.15
CA PRO A 322 7.79 6.33 -2.12
C PRO A 322 8.50 6.89 -0.88
N SER A 323 9.13 8.06 -1.00
CA SER A 323 9.98 8.61 0.06
C SER A 323 9.94 10.13 0.17
N PHE A 324 10.46 10.63 1.29
CA PHE A 324 10.80 12.03 1.53
C PHE A 324 12.12 12.10 2.31
N MET A 325 12.76 13.26 2.35
CA MET A 325 13.96 13.49 3.15
C MET A 325 13.65 14.40 4.33
N LEU A 326 14.23 14.11 5.49
CA LEU A 326 14.29 15.03 6.63
C LEU A 326 15.67 15.67 6.72
N LEU A 327 15.69 16.98 6.89
CA LEU A 327 16.89 17.77 7.17
C LEU A 327 16.79 18.40 8.57
N SER A 328 17.88 18.34 9.32
CA SER A 328 18.11 19.18 10.51
C SER A 328 19.23 20.16 10.19
N VAL A 329 18.95 21.45 10.34
CA VAL A 329 19.82 22.56 9.90
C VAL A 329 20.21 23.43 11.07
N SER A 330 21.51 23.63 11.31
CA SER A 330 22.01 24.37 12.47
C SER A 330 21.58 25.85 12.49
N ASN A 331 21.15 26.33 13.66
CA ASN A 331 20.98 27.76 13.96
C ASN A 331 22.28 28.42 14.51
N LEU A 332 23.31 27.62 14.76
CA LEU A 332 24.59 28.08 15.33
C LEU A 332 25.59 28.44 14.23
N THR A 333 26.35 29.52 14.45
CA THR A 333 27.52 29.84 13.61
C THR A 333 28.62 28.83 13.90
N LEU A 334 28.93 27.98 12.92
CA LEU A 334 30.00 27.00 13.03
C LEU A 334 31.38 27.66 12.88
N PRO A 335 32.44 27.11 13.48
CA PRO A 335 33.81 27.52 13.21
C PRO A 335 34.22 27.22 11.76
N ASP A 336 35.07 28.07 11.17
CA ASP A 336 35.63 27.85 9.84
C ASP A 336 36.33 26.48 9.75
N GLY A 337 36.04 25.73 8.68
CA GLY A 337 36.55 24.36 8.49
C GLY A 337 35.75 23.26 9.21
N SER A 338 34.60 23.55 9.81
CA SER A 338 33.71 22.52 10.36
C SER A 338 33.19 21.56 9.27
N PRO A 339 33.10 20.24 9.53
CA PRO A 339 32.46 19.29 8.61
C PRO A 339 31.02 19.70 8.20
N PRO A 340 30.64 19.56 6.91
CA PRO A 340 29.28 19.85 6.41
C PRO A 340 28.13 19.24 7.21
N GLU A 341 28.35 18.03 7.72
CA GLU A 341 27.44 17.24 8.55
C GLU A 341 27.09 17.89 9.92
N ASN A 342 27.90 18.83 10.40
CA ASN A 342 27.59 19.67 11.56
C ASN A 342 26.62 20.83 11.21
N ALA A 343 26.51 21.19 9.93
CA ALA A 343 25.65 22.27 9.44
C ALA A 343 24.28 21.75 8.99
N VAL A 344 24.29 20.64 8.24
CA VAL A 344 23.10 19.97 7.72
C VAL A 344 23.25 18.46 7.87
N SER A 345 22.31 17.85 8.57
CA SER A 345 22.22 16.40 8.72
C SER A 345 20.95 15.90 8.03
N THR A 346 21.02 14.75 7.35
CA THR A 346 19.94 14.19 6.54
C THR A 346 19.43 12.85 7.08
N THR A 347 18.17 12.51 6.79
CA THR A 347 17.59 11.17 7.01
C THR A 347 16.53 10.88 5.96
N LEU A 348 16.74 9.80 5.21
CA LEU A 348 15.79 9.29 4.22
C LEU A 348 14.62 8.60 4.94
N CYS A 349 13.41 8.89 4.49
CA CYS A 349 12.17 8.42 5.09
C CYS A 349 11.24 7.78 4.06
N PHE A 350 10.83 6.53 4.31
CA PHE A 350 9.91 5.80 3.43
C PHE A 350 8.44 5.95 3.86
N LEU A 351 7.57 5.94 2.86
CA LEU A 351 6.11 5.94 2.99
C LEU A 351 5.55 4.52 2.78
N PRO A 352 4.26 4.27 3.11
CA PRO A 352 3.65 2.95 2.89
C PRO A 352 3.63 2.55 1.41
N VAL A 353 4.00 1.29 1.14
CA VAL A 353 3.94 0.71 -0.21
C VAL A 353 2.49 0.37 -0.57
N GLN A 354 1.78 1.33 -1.17
CA GLN A 354 0.34 1.20 -1.48
C GLN A 354 0.04 -0.03 -2.36
N THR A 355 0.93 -0.35 -3.30
CA THR A 355 0.85 -1.56 -4.15
C THR A 355 0.82 -2.85 -3.32
N TYR A 356 1.60 -2.94 -2.23
CA TYR A 356 1.61 -4.12 -1.36
C TYR A 356 0.34 -4.20 -0.49
N ILE A 357 -0.22 -3.05 -0.09
CA ILE A 357 -1.51 -2.98 0.63
C ILE A 357 -2.64 -3.51 -0.27
N TYR A 358 -2.69 -3.09 -1.54
CA TYR A 358 -3.69 -3.59 -2.49
C TYR A 358 -3.47 -5.06 -2.89
N ILE A 359 -2.22 -5.52 -3.04
CA ILE A 359 -1.91 -6.95 -3.22
C ILE A 359 -2.38 -7.76 -2.00
N TRP A 360 -2.17 -7.27 -0.77
CA TRP A 360 -2.68 -7.92 0.44
C TRP A 360 -4.20 -8.02 0.45
N TYR A 361 -4.94 -6.97 0.08
CA TYR A 361 -6.40 -7.02 -0.05
C TYR A 361 -6.86 -8.05 -1.10
N LEU A 362 -6.18 -8.15 -2.24
CA LEU A 362 -6.48 -9.14 -3.28
C LEU A 362 -6.22 -10.58 -2.79
N VAL A 363 -5.10 -10.82 -2.13
CA VAL A 363 -4.77 -12.12 -1.51
C VAL A 363 -5.80 -12.48 -0.42
N LEU A 364 -6.17 -11.52 0.43
CA LEU A 364 -7.20 -11.71 1.46
C LEU A 364 -8.58 -12.01 0.86
N LEU A 365 -8.93 -11.43 -0.28
CA LEU A 365 -10.15 -11.74 -1.03
C LEU A 365 -10.14 -13.16 -1.58
N ILE A 366 -9.05 -13.58 -2.21
CA ILE A 366 -8.87 -14.95 -2.72
C ILE A 366 -8.97 -15.95 -1.55
N MET A 367 -8.24 -15.72 -0.46
CA MET A 367 -8.27 -16.57 0.73
C MET A 367 -9.64 -16.58 1.41
N THR A 368 -10.37 -15.46 1.41
CA THR A 368 -11.77 -15.36 1.88
C THR A 368 -12.67 -16.27 1.05
N VAL A 369 -12.64 -16.15 -0.29
CA VAL A 369 -13.48 -16.94 -1.20
C VAL A 369 -13.19 -18.44 -1.08
N LEU A 370 -11.91 -18.83 -1.10
CA LEU A 370 -11.49 -20.22 -0.90
C LEU A 370 -11.94 -20.78 0.46
N SER A 371 -11.74 -20.02 1.54
CA SER A 371 -12.16 -20.41 2.90
C SER A 371 -13.65 -20.68 3.00
N ILE A 372 -14.50 -19.89 2.33
CA ILE A 372 -15.95 -20.07 2.36
C ILE A 372 -16.40 -21.23 1.44
N LEU A 373 -15.74 -21.42 0.29
CA LEU A 373 -16.01 -22.53 -0.65
C LEU A 373 -15.69 -23.91 -0.04
N PHE A 374 -14.56 -24.01 0.66
CA PHE A 374 -14.07 -25.26 1.25
C PHE A 374 -14.51 -25.48 2.71
N TRP A 375 -15.16 -24.51 3.36
CA TRP A 375 -15.60 -24.68 4.75
C TRP A 375 -16.50 -25.92 4.92
N PRO A 376 -16.18 -26.85 5.84
CA PRO A 376 -16.96 -28.05 6.08
C PRO A 376 -18.46 -27.76 6.29
N THR A 377 -19.30 -28.25 5.36
CA THR A 377 -20.76 -28.03 5.43
C THR A 377 -21.40 -28.75 6.60
N ASN A 378 -20.77 -29.86 7.01
CA ASN A 378 -20.96 -30.55 8.28
C ASN A 378 -19.77 -30.12 9.15
N GLY A 379 -19.98 -29.75 10.42
CA GLY A 379 -18.95 -29.10 11.24
C GLY A 379 -17.64 -29.89 11.41
N PHE A 380 -16.56 -29.21 11.80
CA PHE A 380 -15.23 -29.78 12.00
C PHE A 380 -15.23 -30.93 13.04
N ARG A 381 -15.47 -32.18 12.58
CA ARG A 381 -15.20 -33.39 13.37
C ARG A 381 -13.75 -33.45 13.85
N PHE A 382 -12.82 -32.90 13.04
CA PHE A 382 -11.41 -32.76 13.38
C PHE A 382 -11.18 -32.03 14.72
N LEU A 383 -11.97 -31.00 15.05
CA LEU A 383 -11.84 -30.27 16.32
C LEU A 383 -12.40 -31.05 17.53
N HIS A 384 -13.36 -31.95 17.30
CA HIS A 384 -13.81 -32.88 18.35
C HIS A 384 -12.72 -33.91 18.65
N HIS A 385 -12.08 -34.43 17.59
CA HIS A 385 -10.98 -35.38 17.72
C HIS A 385 -9.72 -34.75 18.33
N LEU A 386 -9.38 -33.49 17.97
CA LEU A 386 -8.29 -32.76 18.61
C LEU A 386 -8.58 -32.43 20.08
N GLY A 387 -9.86 -32.16 20.42
CA GLY A 387 -10.32 -31.97 21.79
C GLY A 387 -10.23 -33.24 22.64
N GLU A 388 -10.54 -34.40 22.05
CA GLU A 388 -10.29 -35.71 22.68
C GLU A 388 -8.79 -36.01 22.79
N TYR A 389 -7.99 -35.71 21.78
CA TYR A 389 -6.54 -35.92 21.82
C TYR A 389 -5.88 -35.06 22.92
N MET A 390 -6.27 -33.79 23.05
CA MET A 390 -5.80 -32.92 24.14
C MET A 390 -6.31 -33.39 25.51
N LYS A 391 -7.56 -33.88 25.62
CA LYS A 391 -8.03 -34.52 26.86
C LYS A 391 -7.22 -35.76 27.22
N ASN A 392 -6.88 -36.59 26.25
CA ASN A 392 -6.10 -37.82 26.45
C ASN A 392 -4.64 -37.51 26.82
N VAL A 393 -4.04 -36.46 26.27
CA VAL A 393 -2.71 -35.98 26.68
C VAL A 393 -2.74 -35.40 28.11
N VAL A 394 -3.77 -34.64 28.46
CA VAL A 394 -3.93 -34.09 29.83
C VAL A 394 -4.21 -35.18 30.86
N SER A 395 -5.01 -36.21 30.55
CA SER A 395 -5.21 -37.35 31.45
C SER A 395 -3.99 -38.27 31.55
N PHE A 396 -3.24 -38.46 30.45
CA PHE A 396 -1.95 -39.16 30.49
C PHE A 396 -0.91 -38.42 31.36
N SER A 397 -1.02 -37.09 31.47
CA SER A 397 -0.19 -36.27 32.37
C SER A 397 -0.56 -36.36 33.85
N MET A 398 -1.72 -36.93 34.22
CA MET A 398 -2.19 -36.99 35.61
C MET A 398 -2.99 -38.26 35.93
N SER A 399 -2.30 -39.41 36.05
CA SER A 399 -2.83 -40.60 36.72
C SER A 399 -1.72 -41.54 37.22
N GLY A 400 -0.94 -41.10 38.20
CA GLY A 400 -0.04 -41.96 38.97
C GLY A 400 -0.63 -42.28 40.35
N GLY A 401 -0.93 -43.55 40.62
CA GLY A 401 -1.56 -44.02 41.86
C GLY A 401 -3.10 -44.03 41.79
N GLY A 402 -3.71 -45.15 42.19
CA GLY A 402 -5.17 -45.32 42.17
C GLY A 402 -5.62 -46.53 42.99
N THR A 403 -6.91 -46.82 43.02
CA THR A 403 -7.44 -48.10 43.55
C THR A 403 -8.83 -48.45 43.00
N LYS A 404 -9.09 -49.76 42.97
CA LYS A 404 -10.35 -50.52 42.76
C LYS A 404 -11.55 -49.99 43.60
N GLU A 405 -12.84 -50.31 43.42
CA GLU A 405 -13.76 -51.01 42.46
C GLU A 405 -15.21 -50.71 43.00
N LYS A 406 -16.41 -51.09 42.50
CA LYS A 406 -17.05 -51.87 41.39
C LYS A 406 -18.55 -51.38 41.34
N ASN A 407 -19.52 -51.79 40.50
CA ASN A 407 -19.69 -52.65 39.32
C ASN A 407 -20.93 -52.15 38.51
N ASP A 408 -21.22 -52.68 37.31
CA ASP A 408 -22.52 -53.32 36.94
C ASP A 408 -22.57 -53.69 35.44
N ASP A 409 -22.90 -54.94 35.14
CA ASP A 409 -22.78 -55.56 33.81
C ASP A 409 -24.11 -56.19 33.35
N GLU A 410 -24.53 -55.97 32.10
CA GLU A 410 -25.62 -56.74 31.46
C GLU A 410 -25.06 -58.00 30.79
N ILE A 411 -25.52 -59.18 31.23
CA ILE A 411 -25.04 -60.48 30.72
C ILE A 411 -25.86 -60.93 29.50
N TYR A 412 -25.17 -61.25 28.41
CA TYR A 412 -25.73 -62.03 27.30
C TYR A 412 -25.26 -63.48 27.38
N GLU A 413 -26.21 -64.41 27.46
CA GLU A 413 -25.94 -65.84 27.53
C GLU A 413 -25.82 -66.45 26.12
N TYR A 414 -24.71 -67.16 25.88
CA TYR A 414 -24.40 -67.87 24.64
C TYR A 414 -24.17 -69.35 24.96
N GLU A 415 -24.61 -70.22 24.06
CA GLU A 415 -24.49 -71.68 24.21
C GLU A 415 -23.49 -72.21 23.17
N GLU A 416 -22.48 -72.93 23.63
CA GLU A 416 -21.46 -73.58 22.77
C GLU A 416 -21.97 -74.93 22.27
N VAL A 417 -22.00 -75.11 20.96
CA VAL A 417 -22.37 -76.36 20.30
C VAL A 417 -21.25 -76.77 19.35
N TRP A 418 -20.85 -78.03 19.43
CA TRP A 418 -19.82 -78.63 18.59
C TRP A 418 -20.47 -79.51 17.52
N ASP A 419 -19.95 -79.45 16.29
CA ASP A 419 -20.37 -80.37 15.22
C ASP A 419 -19.58 -81.70 15.24
N ALA A 420 -19.95 -82.62 14.35
CA ALA A 420 -19.31 -83.94 14.24
C ALA A 420 -17.92 -83.91 13.56
N GLU A 421 -17.49 -82.75 13.05
CA GLU A 421 -16.19 -82.54 12.41
C GLU A 421 -15.20 -81.82 13.34
N GLY A 422 -15.66 -81.34 14.49
CA GLY A 422 -14.86 -80.73 15.56
C GLY A 422 -14.87 -79.19 15.57
N SER A 423 -15.79 -78.54 14.85
CA SER A 423 -15.93 -77.08 14.87
C SER A 423 -16.88 -76.61 15.97
N MET A 424 -16.53 -75.51 16.64
CA MET A 424 -17.33 -74.89 17.69
C MET A 424 -18.15 -73.71 17.17
N HIS A 425 -19.44 -73.68 17.50
CA HIS A 425 -20.36 -72.59 17.16
C HIS A 425 -21.07 -72.04 18.40
N LEU A 426 -21.17 -70.72 18.48
CA LEU A 426 -21.84 -69.99 19.56
C LEU A 426 -23.22 -69.50 19.08
N ILE A 427 -24.29 -69.92 19.74
CA ILE A 427 -25.66 -69.49 19.44
C ILE A 427 -26.18 -68.60 20.58
N ARG A 428 -26.70 -67.42 20.24
CA ARG A 428 -27.25 -66.46 21.20
C ARG A 428 -28.68 -66.81 21.59
N LYS A 429 -28.94 -67.01 22.88
CA LYS A 429 -30.28 -67.22 23.44
C LYS A 429 -30.99 -65.88 23.65
N ALA A 430 -32.32 -65.87 23.53
CA ALA A 430 -33.15 -64.69 23.82
C ALA A 430 -34.13 -65.03 24.95
N SER A 431 -33.85 -64.56 26.16
CA SER A 431 -34.74 -64.71 27.31
C SER A 431 -35.93 -63.74 27.23
N LYS A 432 -37.07 -64.16 27.81
CA LYS A 432 -38.24 -63.30 28.03
C LYS A 432 -38.36 -63.01 29.53
N ALA A 433 -38.53 -61.75 29.89
CA ALA A 433 -38.78 -61.37 31.28
C ALA A 433 -40.20 -61.80 31.75
N PRO A 434 -40.37 -62.21 33.02
CA PRO A 434 -41.68 -62.52 33.60
C PRO A 434 -42.45 -61.23 33.96
N PRO A 435 -43.79 -61.30 34.12
CA PRO A 435 -44.64 -60.12 34.33
C PRO A 435 -44.68 -59.64 35.77
N THR A 436 -44.76 -58.32 35.96
CA THR A 436 -45.07 -57.69 37.26
C THR A 436 -46.57 -57.85 37.58
N HIS A 437 -46.90 -58.25 38.81
CA HIS A 437 -48.30 -58.40 39.22
C HIS A 437 -49.04 -57.06 39.30
N SER A 438 -50.28 -57.05 38.82
CA SER A 438 -51.32 -56.10 39.19
C SER A 438 -52.53 -56.87 39.76
N SER A 439 -53.45 -56.18 40.45
CA SER A 439 -54.56 -56.83 41.16
C SER A 439 -55.91 -56.14 40.93
N GLN A 440 -56.93 -56.97 40.70
CA GLN A 440 -58.38 -56.72 40.70
C GLN A 440 -59.07 -56.21 39.40
N SER A 441 -60.13 -56.94 39.01
CA SER A 441 -61.24 -56.65 38.06
C SER A 441 -60.90 -56.23 36.61
N SER A 442 -61.27 -56.94 35.53
CA SER A 442 -62.59 -57.45 35.05
C SER A 442 -63.59 -56.34 34.70
N VAL A 443 -64.29 -56.27 33.55
CA VAL A 443 -64.95 -57.33 32.74
C VAL A 443 -64.84 -57.05 31.20
N GLU A 444 -65.32 -57.98 30.36
CA GLU A 444 -65.19 -58.13 28.90
C GLU A 444 -66.03 -57.20 27.96
N ARG A 445 -65.88 -57.45 26.64
CA ARG A 445 -66.62 -57.00 25.42
C ARG A 445 -66.04 -55.77 24.70
N GLY A 446 -66.07 -55.69 23.36
CA GLY A 446 -66.46 -56.70 22.34
C GLY A 446 -66.81 -56.07 20.97
N ASN A 447 -66.63 -56.82 19.88
CA ASN A 447 -66.87 -56.48 18.45
C ASN A 447 -65.95 -55.35 17.89
N ALA A 448 -65.34 -55.40 16.70
CA ALA A 448 -65.58 -56.02 15.37
C ALA A 448 -66.53 -55.24 14.44
N VAL A 449 -66.04 -54.90 13.23
CA VAL A 449 -66.74 -54.89 11.91
C VAL A 449 -65.80 -54.35 10.80
N MET A 450 -65.81 -54.99 9.62
CA MET A 450 -65.16 -54.48 8.39
C MET A 450 -66.10 -53.58 7.58
N ARG A 451 -65.54 -52.70 6.73
CA ARG A 451 -66.14 -52.40 5.40
C ARG A 451 -65.12 -51.90 4.38
N SER A 452 -65.46 -52.01 3.09
CA SER A 452 -64.53 -51.92 1.96
C SER A 452 -65.22 -51.57 0.64
N ALA A 453 -64.39 -51.19 -0.35
CA ALA A 453 -64.61 -51.22 -1.81
C ALA A 453 -65.62 -50.28 -2.51
N ALA A 454 -65.10 -49.48 -3.46
CA ALA A 454 -65.57 -49.30 -4.86
C ALA A 454 -64.56 -48.36 -5.57
N ARG A 455 -63.82 -48.69 -6.64
CA ARG A 455 -64.08 -49.37 -7.93
C ARG A 455 -64.70 -48.47 -9.01
N LYS A 456 -63.91 -48.16 -10.04
CA LYS A 456 -64.36 -48.01 -11.45
C LYS A 456 -63.27 -48.50 -12.40
N GLN A 457 -63.65 -49.00 -13.57
CA GLN A 457 -62.78 -49.64 -14.57
C GLN A 457 -63.10 -49.10 -15.97
N ASN A 458 -62.15 -49.22 -16.91
CA ASN A 458 -62.26 -49.92 -18.22
C ASN A 458 -60.99 -49.61 -19.06
N VAL A 459 -60.21 -50.53 -19.67
CA VAL A 459 -60.45 -51.74 -20.52
C VAL A 459 -60.26 -51.41 -22.02
N PRO A 460 -59.55 -52.22 -22.85
CA PRO A 460 -58.44 -53.16 -22.60
C PRO A 460 -57.29 -53.10 -23.67
N GLU A 461 -56.24 -53.92 -23.56
CA GLU A 461 -55.76 -54.82 -24.66
C GLU A 461 -54.77 -55.90 -24.15
N VAL A 462 -54.27 -56.78 -25.03
CA VAL A 462 -53.84 -58.16 -24.71
C VAL A 462 -52.36 -58.46 -25.04
N ASP A 463 -51.61 -58.90 -24.02
CA ASP A 463 -50.77 -60.13 -23.91
C ASP A 463 -50.04 -60.65 -25.19
N ILE A 464 -48.72 -60.95 -25.20
CA ILE A 464 -48.12 -62.21 -24.70
C ILE A 464 -46.56 -62.17 -24.67
N SER A 465 -45.94 -62.90 -23.71
CA SER A 465 -44.53 -63.44 -23.68
C SER A 465 -43.32 -62.58 -23.23
N MET A 466 -42.16 -63.24 -23.09
CA MET A 466 -40.97 -62.94 -22.25
C MET A 466 -39.69 -63.61 -22.84
N PRO A 467 -38.45 -63.42 -22.31
CA PRO A 467 -37.93 -62.39 -21.41
C PRO A 467 -36.71 -61.62 -22.01
N PRO A 468 -35.49 -61.52 -21.42
CA PRO A 468 -34.97 -60.22 -20.97
C PRO A 468 -33.68 -59.76 -21.67
N ASP A 469 -33.38 -58.45 -21.65
CA ASP A 469 -32.00 -58.00 -21.83
C ASP A 469 -31.62 -56.69 -21.10
N VAL A 470 -30.32 -56.47 -20.99
CA VAL A 470 -29.60 -55.50 -20.17
C VAL A 470 -29.81 -54.05 -20.63
N GLY A 471 -29.97 -53.09 -19.69
CA GLY A 471 -29.96 -51.66 -20.07
C GLY A 471 -30.33 -50.58 -19.05
N GLY A 472 -30.55 -50.90 -17.77
CA GLY A 472 -31.08 -49.97 -16.75
C GLY A 472 -30.14 -48.79 -16.37
N ALA A 473 -30.04 -47.77 -17.21
CA ALA A 473 -29.17 -46.61 -17.00
C ALA A 473 -29.58 -45.78 -15.77
N LYS A 474 -28.69 -45.66 -14.77
CA LYS A 474 -28.92 -44.84 -13.56
C LYS A 474 -28.82 -43.33 -13.86
N VAL A 475 -29.90 -42.74 -14.38
CA VAL A 475 -30.06 -41.28 -14.56
C VAL A 475 -30.33 -40.59 -13.20
N ALA A 476 -29.41 -40.75 -12.25
CA ALA A 476 -29.58 -40.38 -10.84
C ALA A 476 -28.29 -39.81 -10.20
N SER A 477 -27.61 -38.88 -10.85
CA SER A 477 -26.40 -38.24 -10.27
C SER A 477 -26.20 -36.75 -10.58
N ARG A 478 -26.42 -36.28 -11.83
CA ARG A 478 -26.16 -34.87 -12.23
C ARG A 478 -27.02 -33.86 -11.46
N ALA A 479 -28.35 -33.99 -11.48
CA ALA A 479 -29.26 -33.00 -10.90
C ALA A 479 -29.04 -32.74 -9.39
N ASN A 480 -28.63 -33.77 -8.63
CA ASN A 480 -28.37 -33.63 -7.20
C ASN A 480 -27.04 -32.92 -6.91
N LYS A 481 -25.99 -33.19 -7.72
CA LYS A 481 -24.72 -32.43 -7.67
C LYS A 481 -24.95 -30.95 -8.01
N THR A 482 -25.75 -30.64 -9.04
CA THR A 482 -26.08 -29.25 -9.41
C THR A 482 -26.85 -28.53 -8.29
N LYS A 483 -27.87 -29.16 -7.68
CA LYS A 483 -28.60 -28.58 -6.54
C LYS A 483 -27.69 -28.36 -5.31
N LEU A 484 -26.72 -29.23 -5.06
CA LEU A 484 -25.72 -29.04 -3.99
C LEU A 484 -24.75 -27.88 -4.31
N ALA A 485 -24.28 -27.76 -5.55
CA ALA A 485 -23.42 -26.67 -6.00
C ALA A 485 -24.11 -25.30 -5.87
N ILE A 486 -25.35 -25.17 -6.34
CA ILE A 486 -26.16 -23.94 -6.19
C ILE A 486 -26.34 -23.58 -4.70
N ARG A 487 -26.64 -24.56 -3.84
CA ARG A 487 -26.75 -24.35 -2.38
C ARG A 487 -25.42 -23.95 -1.72
N ARG A 488 -24.26 -24.31 -2.29
CA ARG A 488 -22.95 -23.79 -1.86
C ARG A 488 -22.73 -22.37 -2.37
N LEU A 489 -23.01 -22.09 -3.64
CA LEU A 489 -22.83 -20.75 -4.24
C LEU A 489 -23.67 -19.68 -3.53
N LEU A 490 -24.96 -19.95 -3.28
CA LEU A 490 -25.85 -19.07 -2.51
C LEU A 490 -25.35 -18.85 -1.06
N ARG A 491 -24.70 -19.85 -0.46
CA ARG A 491 -24.09 -19.75 0.87
C ARG A 491 -22.82 -18.89 0.84
N VAL A 492 -21.99 -19.01 -0.20
CA VAL A 492 -20.82 -18.15 -0.44
C VAL A 492 -21.27 -16.70 -0.58
N PHE A 493 -22.21 -16.43 -1.49
CA PHE A 493 -22.75 -15.09 -1.72
C PHE A 493 -23.29 -14.45 -0.43
N ARG A 494 -24.10 -15.19 0.35
CA ARG A 494 -24.63 -14.68 1.63
C ARG A 494 -23.54 -14.35 2.66
N VAL A 495 -22.43 -15.10 2.70
CA VAL A 495 -21.32 -14.80 3.62
C VAL A 495 -20.48 -13.62 3.13
N LEU A 496 -20.18 -13.55 1.82
CA LEU A 496 -19.49 -12.40 1.22
C LEU A 496 -20.30 -11.11 1.42
N PHE A 497 -21.62 -11.15 1.23
CA PHE A 497 -22.50 -10.02 1.50
C PHE A 497 -22.42 -9.53 2.95
N ILE A 498 -22.37 -10.43 3.94
CA ILE A 498 -22.23 -10.05 5.37
C ILE A 498 -20.85 -9.42 5.65
N ILE A 499 -19.78 -9.96 5.04
CA ILE A 499 -18.42 -9.40 5.19
C ILE A 499 -18.37 -7.99 4.56
N ALA A 500 -18.91 -7.82 3.35
CA ALA A 500 -18.94 -6.56 2.63
C ALA A 500 -19.84 -5.51 3.29
N ALA A 501 -21.02 -5.89 3.80
CA ALA A 501 -21.95 -4.97 4.46
C ALA A 501 -21.38 -4.29 5.71
N PHE A 502 -20.35 -4.86 6.34
CA PHE A 502 -19.58 -4.21 7.40
C PHE A 502 -18.33 -3.49 6.86
N ASN A 503 -17.55 -4.16 6.00
CA ASN A 503 -16.22 -3.68 5.62
C ASN A 503 -16.21 -2.63 4.50
N VAL A 504 -17.21 -2.59 3.61
CA VAL A 504 -17.31 -1.55 2.59
C VAL A 504 -17.63 -0.18 3.22
N PRO A 505 -18.60 -0.04 4.15
CA PRO A 505 -18.78 1.21 4.90
C PRO A 505 -17.54 1.64 5.68
N LEU A 506 -16.83 0.70 6.32
CA LEU A 506 -15.57 0.97 7.02
C LEU A 506 -14.48 1.50 6.07
N TYR A 507 -14.28 0.85 4.92
CA TYR A 507 -13.34 1.30 3.90
C TYR A 507 -13.70 2.69 3.38
N MET A 508 -14.96 2.92 2.98
CA MET A 508 -15.41 4.22 2.48
C MET A 508 -15.24 5.33 3.53
N MET A 509 -15.50 5.04 4.82
CA MET A 509 -15.21 5.98 5.91
C MET A 509 -13.71 6.30 6.02
N LEU A 510 -12.83 5.31 5.85
CA LEU A 510 -11.37 5.50 5.88
C LEU A 510 -10.82 6.23 4.64
N LEU A 511 -11.50 6.15 3.49
CA LEU A 511 -11.20 7.00 2.33
C LEU A 511 -11.65 8.46 2.58
N PHE A 512 -12.92 8.68 2.90
CA PHE A 512 -13.49 10.03 3.02
C PHE A 512 -13.01 10.80 4.26
N LYS A 513 -12.59 10.13 5.34
CA LYS A 513 -11.93 10.74 6.51
C LYS A 513 -10.74 11.62 6.13
N ASP A 514 -9.99 11.21 5.11
CA ASP A 514 -8.77 11.88 4.67
C ASP A 514 -9.01 12.77 3.44
N TRP A 515 -10.05 12.49 2.64
CA TRP A 515 -10.43 13.32 1.49
C TRP A 515 -11.23 14.58 1.86
N ILE A 516 -12.06 14.56 2.91
CA ILE A 516 -12.85 15.73 3.30
C ILE A 516 -11.96 16.74 4.04
N ASP A 517 -12.08 18.03 3.70
CA ASP A 517 -11.41 19.13 4.41
C ASP A 517 -12.04 19.37 5.80
N LYS A 518 -11.22 19.81 6.76
CA LYS A 518 -11.54 19.89 8.20
C LYS A 518 -11.62 21.33 8.69
#